data_AF-A0A533XFE0-F1
#
_entry.id   AF-A0A533XFE0-F1
#
_cell.length_a   1.000
_cell.length_b   1.000
_cell.length_c   1.000
_cell.angle_alpha   90.00
_cell.angle_beta   90.00
_cell.angle_gamma   90.00
#
_symmetry.space_group_name_H-M   'P 1'
#
loop_
_entity.id
_entity.type
_entity.pdbx_description
1 polymer ?
#
loop_
_entity_poly.entity_id
_entity_poly.type
_entity_poly.pdbx_seq_one_letter_code
_entity_poly.pdbx_strand_id
1 'polypeptide(L)'
;MRPTRLGTALAFFLLLLSSAGTAFAAHIHNLWWSSPTYYQGDGGSVTFEIFNDDSGSRYYAKLILQFDWENTTGSSFQTGPSQSKSIPWGHVANFTVQFSIPAAAGVGNHLYSLYYVDASNKTSPVGQEFLYVHDSFERAYRNLLSEVGRKITTANSTLYGSPVARSLLLEADGNYTRAITLAGEGQYQKATSLLSEAASTLSQANSVEQTYTSSVSTSRSSSKVDTVSVTSNQSGTTENWYSQPLVLSGAGIAAALAAIGTISVVRRKRPTH
;
A
#
# COMPACT_ATOMS: atom_id res chain seq x y z
N MET A 1 -35.28 -8.04 -15.53
CA MET A 1 -35.25 -6.75 -14.82
C MET A 1 -34.49 -6.91 -13.51
N ARG A 2 -33.27 -6.37 -13.46
CA ARG A 2 -32.43 -6.21 -12.27
C ARG A 2 -31.69 -4.87 -12.45
N PRO A 3 -31.55 -4.05 -11.39
CA PRO A 3 -31.01 -2.70 -11.51
C PRO A 3 -29.48 -2.73 -11.57
N THR A 4 -28.91 -2.10 -12.59
CA THR A 4 -27.48 -1.79 -12.68
C THR A 4 -27.17 -0.56 -11.84
N ARG A 5 -26.49 -0.75 -10.71
CA ARG A 5 -25.91 0.35 -9.93
C ARG A 5 -24.64 0.83 -10.63
N LEU A 6 -24.72 2.03 -11.21
CA LEU A 6 -23.57 2.80 -11.67
C LEU A 6 -22.89 3.40 -10.43
N GLY A 7 -21.68 2.92 -10.10
CA GLY A 7 -20.83 3.55 -9.10
C GLY A 7 -20.02 4.67 -9.76
N THR A 8 -20.54 5.89 -9.73
CA THR A 8 -19.80 7.10 -10.09
C THR A 8 -18.78 7.40 -8.98
N ALA A 9 -17.50 7.19 -9.27
CA ALA A 9 -16.42 7.81 -8.50
C ALA A 9 -16.43 9.31 -8.84
N LEU A 10 -17.09 10.08 -7.98
CA LEU A 10 -17.19 11.52 -8.06
C LEU A 10 -15.82 12.09 -7.64
N ALA A 11 -14.95 12.37 -8.61
CA ALA A 11 -13.82 13.25 -8.38
C ALA A 11 -14.39 14.65 -8.15
N PHE A 12 -14.34 15.13 -6.91
CA PHE A 12 -14.73 16.48 -6.55
C PHE A 12 -13.68 17.44 -7.14
N PHE A 13 -13.92 17.88 -8.38
CA PHE A 13 -13.15 18.93 -9.01
C PHE A 13 -13.59 20.26 -8.38
N LEU A 14 -12.86 20.73 -7.38
CA LEU A 14 -13.08 22.04 -6.79
C LEU A 14 -12.54 23.09 -7.77
N LEU A 15 -13.42 23.57 -8.64
CA LEU A 15 -13.12 24.64 -9.60
C LEU A 15 -13.00 25.95 -8.81
N LEU A 16 -11.79 26.23 -8.27
CA LEU A 16 -11.44 27.52 -7.70
C LEU A 16 -11.40 28.55 -8.83
N LEU A 17 -12.54 29.18 -9.09
CA LEU A 17 -12.65 30.43 -9.84
C LEU A 17 -11.97 31.54 -9.03
N SER A 18 -10.66 31.72 -9.20
CA SER A 18 -9.98 32.93 -8.76
C SER A 18 -10.28 34.05 -9.76
N SER A 19 -11.18 34.95 -9.35
CA SER A 19 -11.44 36.20 -10.06
C SER A 19 -10.30 37.19 -9.86
N ALA A 20 -9.87 37.79 -10.98
CA ALA A 20 -9.02 38.96 -11.16
C ALA A 20 -7.49 38.72 -11.24
N GLY A 21 -6.98 38.76 -12.48
CA GLY A 21 -5.59 39.14 -12.76
C GLY A 21 -4.91 38.45 -13.93
N THR A 22 -5.24 38.88 -15.16
CA THR A 22 -4.65 38.51 -16.47
C THR A 22 -5.09 37.17 -17.07
N ALA A 23 -5.55 37.24 -18.31
CA ALA A 23 -6.02 36.12 -19.12
C ALA A 23 -4.95 35.02 -19.19
N PHE A 24 -5.26 33.88 -18.58
CA PHE A 24 -4.45 32.69 -18.65
C PHE A 24 -4.67 32.05 -20.02
N ALA A 25 -3.71 32.24 -20.93
CA ALA A 25 -3.74 31.82 -22.33
C ALA A 25 -3.35 30.33 -22.56
N ALA A 26 -3.12 29.59 -21.48
CA ALA A 26 -2.75 28.19 -21.58
C ALA A 26 -3.04 27.41 -20.31
N HIS A 27 -3.98 26.47 -20.35
CA HIS A 27 -4.36 25.69 -19.18
C HIS A 27 -3.76 24.28 -19.17
N ILE A 28 -3.65 23.70 -17.97
CA ILE A 28 -3.34 22.27 -17.83
C ILE A 28 -4.53 21.50 -18.39
N HIS A 29 -4.31 20.78 -19.48
CA HIS A 29 -5.32 19.94 -20.09
C HIS A 29 -5.39 18.57 -19.38
N ASN A 30 -4.22 17.96 -19.16
CA ASN A 30 -4.06 16.70 -18.43
C ASN A 30 -2.76 16.70 -17.62
N LEU A 31 -2.72 15.85 -16.60
CA LEU A 31 -1.50 15.55 -15.84
C LEU A 31 -1.36 14.05 -15.59
N TRP A 32 -0.13 13.55 -15.61
CA TRP A 32 0.18 12.15 -15.32
C TRP A 32 1.40 12.01 -14.44
N TRP A 33 1.20 11.33 -13.31
CA TRP A 33 2.26 10.94 -12.40
C TRP A 33 2.91 9.63 -12.87
N SER A 34 4.22 9.51 -12.68
CA SER A 34 4.98 8.30 -12.99
C SER A 34 4.66 7.12 -12.09
N SER A 35 4.07 7.40 -10.91
CA SER A 35 3.61 6.40 -9.96
C SER A 35 2.21 6.76 -9.46
N PRO A 36 1.34 5.76 -9.21
CA PRO A 36 0.06 6.00 -8.53
C PRO A 36 0.22 6.30 -7.03
N THR A 37 1.40 6.05 -6.45
CA THR A 37 1.66 6.23 -5.01
C THR A 37 3.10 6.66 -4.80
N TYR A 38 3.30 7.66 -3.95
CA TYR A 38 4.62 8.16 -3.59
C TYR A 38 4.85 8.08 -2.09
N TYR A 39 6.09 7.77 -1.72
CA TYR A 39 6.54 7.62 -0.35
C TYR A 39 7.66 8.62 -0.06
N GLN A 40 7.91 8.89 1.22
CA GLN A 40 9.08 9.65 1.65
C GLN A 40 10.36 9.05 1.03
N GLY A 41 11.22 9.91 0.49
CA GLY A 41 12.48 9.50 -0.15
C GLY A 41 12.35 9.04 -1.60
N ASP A 42 11.14 8.94 -2.16
CA ASP A 42 10.96 8.57 -3.56
C ASP A 42 11.41 9.67 -4.53
N GLY A 43 11.83 9.25 -5.73
CA GLY A 43 11.91 10.10 -6.91
C GLY A 43 10.77 9.80 -7.87
N GLY A 44 10.39 10.78 -8.69
CA GLY A 44 9.30 10.62 -9.64
C GLY A 44 9.35 11.61 -10.79
N SER A 45 8.37 11.48 -11.67
CA SER A 45 8.07 12.53 -12.63
C SER A 45 6.59 12.76 -12.78
N VAL A 46 6.25 13.98 -13.19
CA VAL A 46 4.90 14.37 -13.58
C VAL A 46 4.97 14.98 -14.97
N THR A 47 4.08 14.53 -15.85
CA THR A 47 3.94 15.07 -17.21
C THR A 47 2.69 15.92 -17.27
N PHE A 48 2.86 17.17 -17.69
CA PHE A 48 1.79 18.14 -17.91
C PHE A 48 1.53 18.31 -19.39
N GLU A 49 0.26 18.24 -19.78
CA GLU A 49 -0.21 18.70 -21.08
C GLU A 49 -0.67 20.15 -20.98
N ILE A 50 0.01 21.04 -21.68
CA ILE A 50 -0.32 22.46 -21.74
C ILE A 50 -0.95 22.75 -23.09
N PHE A 51 -2.22 23.15 -23.08
CA PHE A 51 -2.96 23.55 -24.28
C PHE A 51 -2.89 25.06 -24.46
N ASN A 52 -2.60 25.54 -25.67
CA ASN A 52 -2.65 26.97 -25.98
C ASN A 52 -4.03 27.34 -26.53
N ASP A 53 -4.83 28.05 -25.73
CA ASP A 53 -6.16 28.53 -26.11
C ASP A 53 -6.16 29.96 -26.67
N ASP A 54 -5.02 30.65 -26.63
CA ASP A 54 -4.87 31.99 -27.18
C ASP A 54 -4.59 31.97 -28.68
N SER A 55 -5.23 32.91 -29.38
CA SER A 55 -5.28 33.08 -30.84
C SER A 55 -3.92 33.25 -31.54
N GLY A 56 -2.79 33.19 -30.82
CA GLY A 56 -1.43 33.28 -31.33
C GLY A 56 -0.52 32.16 -30.82
N SER A 57 0.70 32.08 -31.38
CA SER A 57 1.72 31.16 -30.87
C SER A 57 2.27 31.63 -29.53
N ARG A 58 2.31 30.75 -28.54
CA ARG A 58 2.90 31.02 -27.23
C ARG A 58 4.27 30.35 -27.12
N TYR A 59 5.27 31.11 -26.66
CA TYR A 59 6.63 30.62 -26.50
C TYR A 59 6.92 30.30 -25.04
N TYR A 60 7.26 29.05 -24.78
CA TYR A 60 7.54 28.52 -23.44
C TYR A 60 9.02 28.20 -23.33
N ALA A 61 9.65 28.77 -22.30
CA ALA A 61 11.02 28.48 -21.95
C ALA A 61 11.09 27.32 -20.96
N LYS A 62 10.28 27.37 -19.89
CA LYS A 62 10.35 26.41 -18.78
C LYS A 62 9.01 26.21 -18.09
N LEU A 63 8.87 25.07 -17.44
CA LEU A 63 7.84 24.76 -16.47
C LEU A 63 8.51 24.51 -15.12
N ILE A 64 7.97 25.11 -14.07
CA ILE A 64 8.48 25.06 -12.70
C ILE A 64 7.41 24.40 -11.82
N LEU A 65 7.80 23.35 -11.13
CA LEU A 65 7.02 22.68 -10.09
C LEU A 65 7.69 22.96 -8.75
N GLN A 66 6.93 23.51 -7.81
CA GLN A 66 7.45 23.87 -6.49
C GLN A 66 6.56 23.27 -5.41
N PHE A 67 7.14 22.41 -4.57
CA PHE A 67 6.46 21.84 -3.42
C PHE A 67 6.59 22.71 -2.16
N ASP A 68 5.67 22.56 -1.23
CA ASP A 68 5.69 23.24 0.06
C ASP A 68 6.98 23.02 0.87
N TRP A 69 7.58 21.83 0.77
CA TRP A 69 8.85 21.49 1.42
C TRP A 69 10.07 22.20 0.79
N GLU A 70 9.91 22.85 -0.37
CA GLU A 70 10.95 23.64 -1.03
C GLU A 70 10.83 25.15 -0.73
N ASN A 71 9.71 25.59 -0.14
CA ASN A 71 9.47 27.01 0.14
C ASN A 71 10.52 27.63 1.08
N THR A 72 11.14 26.82 1.95
CA THR A 72 12.18 27.29 2.88
C THR A 72 13.54 27.49 2.22
N THR A 73 13.82 26.78 1.12
CA THR A 73 15.11 26.85 0.41
C THR A 73 15.03 27.71 -0.84
N GLY A 74 13.82 28.01 -1.33
CA GLY A 74 13.61 28.70 -2.62
C GLY A 74 13.93 27.81 -3.82
N SER A 75 14.11 26.50 -3.60
CA SER A 75 14.33 25.52 -4.66
C SER A 75 13.03 25.22 -5.40
N SER A 76 13.17 24.68 -6.61
CA SER A 76 12.07 24.14 -7.40
C SER A 76 12.58 23.12 -8.41
N PHE A 77 11.69 22.23 -8.83
CA PHE A 77 11.93 21.35 -9.95
C PHE A 77 11.53 22.03 -11.24
N GLN A 78 12.36 21.90 -12.28
CA GLN A 78 12.10 22.57 -13.55
C GLN A 78 12.39 21.67 -14.74
N THR A 79 11.63 21.87 -15.81
CA THR A 79 11.86 21.25 -17.10
C THR A 79 11.65 22.29 -18.20
N GLY A 80 12.28 22.09 -19.34
CA GLY A 80 12.12 22.99 -20.46
C GLY A 80 13.08 22.64 -21.59
N PRO A 81 12.73 22.97 -22.83
CA PRO A 81 13.65 22.86 -23.95
C PRO A 81 14.86 23.79 -23.74
N SER A 82 16.01 23.42 -24.32
CA SER A 82 17.21 24.27 -24.30
C SER A 82 17.01 25.60 -25.04
N GLN A 83 16.00 25.67 -25.91
CA GLN A 83 15.54 26.87 -26.61
C GLN A 83 14.03 26.97 -26.49
N SER A 84 13.48 28.18 -26.32
CA SER A 84 12.04 28.39 -26.18
C SER A 84 11.25 27.72 -27.30
N LYS A 85 10.26 26.91 -26.93
CA LYS A 85 9.40 26.18 -27.88
C LYS A 85 8.09 26.93 -28.06
N SER A 86 7.66 27.09 -29.31
CA SER A 86 6.31 27.59 -29.60
C SER A 86 5.28 26.47 -29.50
N ILE A 87 4.15 26.78 -28.88
CA ILE A 87 2.91 26.02 -28.97
C ILE A 87 1.96 26.85 -29.82
N PRO A 88 1.63 26.43 -31.05
CA PRO A 88 0.66 27.15 -31.88
C PRO A 88 -0.73 27.13 -31.24
N TRP A 89 -1.60 28.06 -31.65
CA TRP A 89 -2.99 28.09 -31.18
C TRP A 89 -3.71 26.78 -31.46
N GLY A 90 -4.44 26.25 -30.48
CA GLY A 90 -5.19 25.00 -30.61
C GLY A 90 -4.31 23.73 -30.50
N HIS A 91 -3.02 23.87 -30.20
CA HIS A 91 -2.12 22.74 -29.99
C HIS A 91 -1.78 22.53 -28.51
N VAL A 92 -1.30 21.32 -28.22
CA VAL A 92 -0.83 20.89 -26.91
C VAL A 92 0.68 20.63 -26.95
N ALA A 93 1.38 20.91 -25.86
CA ALA A 93 2.71 20.37 -25.64
C ALA A 93 2.86 19.72 -24.27
N ASN A 94 3.72 18.69 -24.24
CA ASN A 94 3.95 17.88 -23.05
C ASN A 94 5.25 18.30 -22.39
N PHE A 95 5.20 18.48 -21.08
CA PHE A 95 6.35 18.84 -20.25
C PHE A 95 6.47 17.86 -19.11
N THR A 96 7.59 17.16 -19.02
CA THR A 96 7.85 16.21 -17.94
C THR A 96 8.84 16.81 -16.95
N VAL A 97 8.38 17.03 -15.72
CA VAL A 97 9.21 17.50 -14.60
C VAL A 97 9.63 16.29 -13.77
N GLN A 98 10.94 16.11 -13.58
CA GLN A 98 11.49 15.14 -12.64
C GLN A 98 11.56 15.79 -11.26
N PHE A 99 11.20 15.07 -10.22
CA PHE A 99 11.21 15.57 -8.84
C PHE A 99 11.69 14.50 -7.86
N SER A 100 12.01 14.94 -6.65
CA SER A 100 12.35 14.07 -5.51
C SER A 100 11.61 14.52 -4.26
N ILE A 101 11.20 13.54 -3.45
CA ILE A 101 10.56 13.74 -2.17
C ILE A 101 11.62 13.55 -1.09
N PRO A 102 11.86 14.54 -0.21
CA PRO A 102 12.79 14.38 0.90
C PRO A 102 12.42 13.18 1.79
N ALA A 103 13.42 12.46 2.30
CA ALA A 103 13.18 11.38 3.26
C ALA A 103 12.53 11.88 4.57
N ALA A 104 12.74 13.17 4.90
CA ALA A 104 12.14 13.83 6.06
C ALA A 104 10.88 14.64 5.72
N ALA A 105 10.31 14.50 4.51
CA ALA A 105 9.04 15.13 4.17
C ALA A 105 7.94 14.65 5.13
N GLY A 106 6.93 15.48 5.39
CA GLY A 106 5.75 15.06 6.15
C GLY A 106 5.03 13.88 5.49
N VAL A 107 4.24 13.15 6.27
CA VAL A 107 3.27 12.21 5.72
C VAL A 107 1.95 12.95 5.54
N GLY A 108 1.32 12.81 4.38
CA GLY A 108 0.03 13.42 4.08
C GLY A 108 0.03 14.23 2.79
N ASN A 109 -0.94 15.14 2.67
CA ASN A 109 -1.08 16.01 1.51
C ASN A 109 -0.03 17.12 1.53
N HIS A 110 0.72 17.24 0.44
CA HIS A 110 1.68 18.31 0.19
C HIS A 110 1.22 19.18 -0.97
N LEU A 111 1.20 20.49 -0.73
CA LEU A 111 0.82 21.45 -1.76
C LEU A 111 1.97 21.59 -2.75
N TYR A 112 1.66 21.53 -4.04
CA TYR A 112 2.57 21.95 -5.09
C TYR A 112 1.95 23.07 -5.93
N SER A 113 2.79 23.99 -6.36
CA SER A 113 2.45 25.08 -7.28
C SER A 113 3.14 24.85 -8.62
N LEU A 114 2.40 25.10 -9.70
CA LEU A 114 2.93 25.04 -11.05
C LEU A 114 3.04 26.46 -11.59
N TYR A 115 4.19 26.78 -12.18
CA TYR A 115 4.44 28.05 -12.85
C TYR A 115 5.03 27.78 -14.23
N TYR A 116 4.71 28.64 -15.19
CA TYR A 116 5.39 28.65 -16.48
C TYR A 116 6.28 29.88 -16.60
N VAL A 117 7.35 29.74 -17.37
CA VAL A 117 8.25 30.84 -17.75
C VAL A 117 8.18 31.02 -19.25
N ASP A 118 7.78 32.22 -19.69
CA ASP A 118 7.76 32.56 -21.12
C ASP A 118 9.17 32.88 -21.67
N ALA A 119 9.24 33.09 -22.99
CA ALA A 119 10.48 33.49 -23.65
C ALA A 119 11.04 34.85 -23.21
N SER A 120 10.23 35.69 -22.55
CA SER A 120 10.65 36.97 -21.96
C SER A 120 11.11 36.82 -20.51
N ASN A 121 11.24 35.57 -20.02
CA ASN A 121 11.61 35.23 -18.65
C ASN A 121 10.60 35.70 -17.59
N LYS A 122 9.35 35.98 -17.98
CA LYS A 122 8.26 36.26 -17.05
C LYS A 122 7.72 34.95 -16.52
N THR A 123 7.70 34.84 -15.19
CA THR A 123 7.09 33.70 -14.49
C THR A 123 5.63 34.00 -14.19
N SER A 124 4.73 33.08 -14.52
CA SER A 124 3.30 33.24 -14.25
C SER A 124 2.73 31.95 -13.62
N PRO A 125 1.81 32.05 -12.64
CA PRO A 125 1.20 30.90 -12.01
C PRO A 125 0.27 30.18 -13.00
N VAL A 126 0.28 28.85 -12.92
CA VAL A 126 -0.61 27.97 -13.68
C VAL A 126 -1.73 27.42 -12.79
N GLY A 127 -1.36 26.95 -11.60
CA GLY A 127 -2.29 26.31 -10.68
C GLY A 127 -1.59 25.72 -9.47
N GLN A 128 -2.39 25.21 -8.54
CA GLN A 128 -1.92 24.55 -7.33
C GLN A 128 -2.75 23.31 -7.06
N GLU A 129 -2.12 22.25 -6.60
CA GLU A 129 -2.75 20.95 -6.34
C GLU A 129 -1.99 20.22 -5.23
N PHE A 130 -2.50 19.05 -4.81
CA PHE A 130 -1.90 18.26 -3.74
C PHE A 130 -1.31 16.93 -4.23
N LEU A 131 -0.17 16.55 -3.66
CA LEU A 131 0.40 15.21 -3.76
C LEU A 131 0.34 14.56 -2.37
N TYR A 132 -0.29 13.40 -2.26
CA TYR A 132 -0.25 12.63 -1.02
C TYR A 132 1.06 11.83 -0.93
N VAL A 133 1.83 12.06 0.13
CA VAL A 133 3.08 11.36 0.44
C VAL A 133 2.85 10.38 1.58
N HIS A 134 3.17 9.11 1.31
CA HIS A 134 3.06 8.01 2.27
C HIS A 134 4.34 7.85 3.12
N ASP A 135 4.18 7.21 4.27
CA ASP A 135 5.29 6.85 5.15
C ASP A 135 6.20 5.80 4.47
N SER A 136 7.52 6.00 4.51
CA SER A 136 8.47 5.07 3.86
C SER A 136 8.33 3.59 4.30
N PHE A 137 7.93 3.33 5.55
CA PHE A 137 7.69 1.98 6.07
C PHE A 137 6.34 1.40 5.63
N GLU A 138 5.40 2.21 5.17
CA GLU A 138 4.10 1.71 4.69
C GLU A 138 4.27 0.75 3.51
N ARG A 139 5.23 1.00 2.62
CA ARG A 139 5.55 0.09 1.51
C ARG A 139 5.97 -1.29 2.02
N ALA A 140 6.89 -1.33 2.97
CA ALA A 140 7.39 -2.57 3.57
C ALA A 140 6.27 -3.31 4.32
N TYR A 141 5.48 -2.58 5.10
CA TYR A 141 4.31 -3.09 5.79
C TYR A 141 3.31 -3.75 4.83
N ARG A 142 2.91 -3.08 3.75
CA ARG A 142 1.94 -3.61 2.78
C ARG A 142 2.44 -4.89 2.11
N ASN A 143 3.73 -4.96 1.78
CA ASN A 143 4.33 -6.16 1.19
C ASN A 143 4.31 -7.34 2.16
N LEU A 144 4.68 -7.12 3.43
CA LEU A 144 4.69 -8.18 4.44
C LEU A 144 3.27 -8.61 4.84
N LEU A 145 2.33 -7.68 4.94
CA LEU A 145 0.97 -7.93 5.42
C LEU A 145 0.27 -9.04 4.63
N SER A 146 0.37 -9.00 3.30
CA SER A 146 -0.27 -10.00 2.42
C SER A 146 0.38 -11.37 2.58
N GLU A 147 1.70 -11.44 2.73
CA GLU A 147 2.41 -12.71 2.86
C GLU A 147 2.12 -13.37 4.21
N VAL A 148 2.27 -12.61 5.29
CA VAL A 148 2.06 -13.09 6.67
C VAL A 148 0.60 -13.46 6.89
N GLY A 149 -0.35 -12.62 6.42
CA GLY A 149 -1.78 -12.90 6.55
C GLY A 149 -2.20 -14.20 5.86
N ARG A 150 -1.65 -14.49 4.68
CA ARG A 150 -1.89 -15.78 4.00
C ARG A 150 -1.35 -16.95 4.81
N LYS A 151 -0.12 -16.85 5.32
CA LYS A 151 0.51 -17.92 6.12
C LYS A 151 -0.25 -18.18 7.43
N ILE A 152 -0.69 -17.13 8.12
CA ILE A 152 -1.52 -17.25 9.34
C ILE A 152 -2.85 -17.92 9.02
N THR A 153 -3.53 -17.49 7.95
CA THR A 153 -4.80 -18.11 7.54
C THR A 153 -4.63 -19.62 7.27
N THR A 154 -3.59 -20.01 6.55
CA THR A 154 -3.27 -21.43 6.31
C THR A 154 -2.97 -22.17 7.62
N ALA A 155 -2.17 -21.59 8.52
CA ALA A 155 -1.84 -22.21 9.79
C ALA A 155 -3.07 -22.36 10.70
N ASN A 156 -3.95 -21.37 10.77
CA ASN A 156 -5.20 -21.42 11.54
C ASN A 156 -6.18 -22.48 10.99
N SER A 157 -6.12 -22.78 9.69
CA SER A 157 -6.90 -23.87 9.09
C SER A 157 -6.27 -25.26 9.29
N THR A 158 -5.02 -25.31 9.77
CA THR A 158 -4.29 -26.56 10.02
C THR A 158 -4.43 -26.94 11.49
N LEU A 159 -4.80 -28.19 11.77
CA LEU A 159 -4.90 -28.70 13.14
C LEU A 159 -3.51 -29.04 13.68
N TYR A 160 -2.89 -28.10 14.40
CA TYR A 160 -1.61 -28.32 15.08
C TYR A 160 -1.80 -29.29 16.26
N GLY A 161 -1.07 -30.39 16.26
CA GLY A 161 -1.09 -31.39 17.32
C GLY A 161 -0.25 -30.99 18.55
N SER A 162 0.82 -30.22 18.35
CA SER A 162 1.70 -29.79 19.45
C SER A 162 1.10 -28.62 20.24
N PRO A 163 0.96 -28.74 21.57
CA PRO A 163 0.54 -27.61 22.42
C PRO A 163 1.47 -26.40 22.31
N VAL A 164 2.78 -26.64 22.18
CA VAL A 164 3.80 -25.59 22.03
C VAL A 164 3.63 -24.88 20.69
N ALA A 165 3.45 -25.63 19.60
CA ALA A 165 3.23 -25.04 18.29
C ALA A 165 1.94 -24.22 18.25
N ARG A 166 0.87 -24.68 18.91
CA ARG A 166 -0.38 -23.93 19.05
C ARG A 166 -0.20 -22.62 19.82
N SER A 167 0.58 -22.63 20.91
CA SER A 167 0.87 -21.41 21.66
C SER A 167 1.62 -20.39 20.81
N LEU A 168 2.61 -20.83 20.04
CA LEU A 168 3.35 -19.95 19.12
C LEU A 168 2.46 -19.42 17.99
N LEU A 169 1.54 -20.25 17.46
CA LEU A 169 0.57 -19.78 16.47
C LEU A 169 -0.33 -18.66 17.03
N LEU A 170 -0.81 -18.80 18.27
CA LEU A 170 -1.60 -17.76 18.94
C LEU A 170 -0.79 -16.46 19.15
N GLU A 171 0.49 -16.57 19.52
CA GLU A 171 1.37 -15.41 19.64
C GLU A 171 1.59 -14.71 18.29
N ALA A 172 1.82 -15.48 17.22
CA ALA A 172 1.97 -14.95 15.87
C ALA A 172 0.70 -14.21 15.40
N ASP A 173 -0.48 -14.77 15.67
CA ASP A 173 -1.78 -14.16 15.36
C ASP A 173 -2.01 -12.86 16.16
N GLY A 174 -1.60 -12.85 17.44
CA GLY A 174 -1.62 -11.66 18.29
C GLY A 174 -0.72 -10.54 17.75
N ASN A 175 0.53 -10.86 17.38
CA ASN A 175 1.46 -9.90 16.79
C ASN A 175 0.96 -9.36 15.45
N TYR A 176 0.40 -10.23 14.60
CA TYR A 176 -0.21 -9.83 13.33
C TYR A 176 -1.38 -8.87 13.52
N THR A 177 -2.30 -9.18 14.43
CA THR A 177 -3.44 -8.31 14.74
C THR A 177 -2.99 -6.96 15.28
N ARG A 178 -2.00 -6.95 16.19
CA ARG A 178 -1.45 -5.70 16.75
C ARG A 178 -0.72 -4.87 15.70
N ALA A 179 -0.07 -5.50 14.73
CA ALA A 179 0.54 -4.80 13.61
C ALA A 179 -0.51 -4.06 12.76
N ILE A 180 -1.66 -4.69 12.49
CA ILE A 180 -2.78 -4.06 11.77
C ILE A 180 -3.28 -2.82 12.51
N THR A 181 -3.47 -2.92 13.83
CA THR A 181 -3.90 -1.78 14.66
C THR A 181 -2.90 -0.63 14.57
N LEU A 182 -1.60 -0.90 14.76
CA LEU A 182 -0.56 0.13 14.69
C LEU A 182 -0.45 0.78 13.31
N ALA A 183 -0.65 0.02 12.24
CA ALA A 183 -0.71 0.59 10.89
C ALA A 183 -1.92 1.50 10.69
N GLY A 184 -3.07 1.15 11.29
CA GLY A 184 -4.26 2.03 11.32
C GLY A 184 -4.03 3.35 12.07
N GLU A 185 -3.09 3.36 13.02
CA GLU A 185 -2.63 4.56 13.74
C GLU A 185 -1.49 5.31 13.02
N GLY A 186 -1.09 4.87 11.82
CA GLY A 186 0.03 5.44 11.07
C GLY A 186 1.42 5.04 11.58
N GLN A 187 1.52 4.14 12.57
CA GLN A 187 2.80 3.69 13.14
C GLN A 187 3.43 2.55 12.31
N TYR A 188 3.65 2.80 11.02
CA TYR A 188 4.08 1.78 10.05
C TYR A 188 5.41 1.12 10.37
N GLN A 189 6.37 1.85 10.96
CA GLN A 189 7.64 1.25 11.38
C GLN A 189 7.43 0.17 12.44
N LYS A 190 6.62 0.45 13.48
CA LYS A 190 6.33 -0.52 14.54
C LYS A 190 5.46 -1.67 14.02
N ALA A 191 4.48 -1.36 13.19
CA ALA A 191 3.66 -2.36 12.53
C ALA A 191 4.50 -3.34 11.69
N THR A 192 5.50 -2.83 10.96
CA THR A 192 6.44 -3.64 10.17
C THR A 192 7.28 -4.56 11.07
N SER A 193 7.75 -4.08 12.23
CA SER A 193 8.45 -4.90 13.21
C SER A 193 7.58 -6.06 13.70
N LEU A 194 6.35 -5.77 14.13
CA LEU A 194 5.42 -6.78 14.62
C LEU A 194 5.02 -7.79 13.53
N LEU A 195 4.86 -7.37 12.27
CA LEU A 195 4.65 -8.31 11.17
C LEU A 195 5.85 -9.25 10.96
N SER A 196 7.06 -8.72 11.10
CA SER A 196 8.29 -9.52 10.99
C SER A 196 8.41 -10.51 12.15
N GLU A 197 8.06 -10.09 13.36
CA GLU A 197 7.96 -10.95 14.54
C GLU A 197 6.90 -12.03 14.35
N ALA A 198 5.69 -11.67 13.90
CA ALA A 198 4.63 -12.63 13.57
C ALA A 198 5.09 -13.68 12.55
N ALA A 199 5.81 -13.24 11.50
CA ALA A 199 6.37 -14.15 10.49
C ALA A 199 7.39 -15.13 11.10
N SER A 200 8.28 -14.63 11.96
CA SER A 200 9.30 -15.43 12.64
C SER A 200 8.65 -16.45 13.60
N THR A 201 7.75 -15.99 14.48
CA THR A 201 7.04 -16.84 15.44
C THR A 201 6.20 -17.91 14.73
N LEU A 202 5.55 -17.57 13.61
CA LEU A 202 4.84 -18.54 12.79
C LEU A 202 5.77 -19.57 12.15
N SER A 203 6.95 -19.16 11.70
CA SER A 203 7.95 -20.11 11.19
C SER A 203 8.38 -21.10 12.28
N GLN A 204 8.60 -20.62 13.51
CA GLN A 204 8.93 -21.47 14.66
C GLN A 204 7.78 -22.43 14.99
N ALA A 205 6.54 -21.95 14.99
CA ALA A 205 5.35 -22.77 15.21
C ALA A 205 5.29 -23.95 14.21
N ASN A 206 5.51 -23.67 12.92
CA ASN A 206 5.55 -24.70 11.88
C ASN A 206 6.69 -25.72 12.12
N SER A 207 7.89 -25.26 12.48
CA SER A 207 9.03 -26.16 12.75
C SER A 207 8.80 -27.06 13.97
N VAL A 208 8.18 -26.53 15.03
CA VAL A 208 7.81 -27.32 16.22
C VAL A 208 6.74 -28.35 15.87
N GLU A 209 5.73 -27.97 15.08
CA GLU A 209 4.68 -28.89 14.65
C GLU A 209 5.23 -30.01 13.75
N GLN A 210 6.11 -29.69 12.82
CA GLN A 210 6.78 -30.68 11.97
C GLN A 210 7.60 -31.67 12.80
N THR A 211 8.31 -31.18 13.82
CA THR A 211 9.07 -32.04 14.74
C THR A 211 8.14 -32.95 15.55
N TYR A 212 7.04 -32.40 16.07
CA TYR A 212 6.05 -33.14 16.83
C TYR A 212 5.41 -34.25 15.99
N THR A 213 4.90 -33.92 14.81
CA THR A 213 4.29 -34.89 13.89
C THR A 213 5.27 -36.00 13.46
N SER A 214 6.54 -35.67 13.22
CA SER A 214 7.58 -36.66 12.94
C SER A 214 7.82 -37.60 14.13
N SER A 215 7.93 -37.06 15.35
CA SER A 215 8.15 -37.85 16.56
C SER A 215 6.98 -38.80 16.86
N VAL A 216 5.73 -38.31 16.76
CA VAL A 216 4.52 -39.12 16.98
C VAL A 216 4.39 -40.22 15.93
N SER A 217 4.76 -39.94 14.68
CA SER A 217 4.75 -40.93 13.59
C SER A 217 5.78 -42.04 13.82
N THR A 218 6.99 -41.70 14.30
CA THR A 218 8.02 -42.69 14.64
C THR A 218 7.62 -43.54 15.85
N SER A 219 7.05 -42.95 16.90
CA SER A 219 6.57 -43.69 18.07
C SER A 219 5.44 -44.68 17.73
N ARG A 220 4.53 -44.31 16.81
CA ARG A 220 3.45 -45.21 16.35
C ARG A 220 3.95 -46.35 15.46
N SER A 221 4.96 -46.11 14.63
CA SER A 221 5.59 -47.18 13.82
C SER A 221 6.40 -48.16 14.67
N SER A 222 7.02 -47.69 15.76
CA SER A 222 7.75 -48.56 16.71
C SER A 222 6.84 -49.42 17.59
N SER A 223 5.54 -49.09 17.70
CA SER A 223 4.55 -49.88 18.47
C SER A 223 3.86 -50.98 17.65
N LYS A 224 4.29 -51.24 16.41
CA LYS A 224 3.64 -52.20 15.49
C LYS A 224 4.51 -53.43 15.15
N VAL A 225 5.30 -53.91 16.10
CA VAL A 225 6.01 -55.21 16.16
C VAL A 225 6.32 -55.37 17.67
N ASP A 226 5.80 -56.28 18.49
CA ASP A 226 5.49 -57.70 18.35
C ASP A 226 4.17 -58.09 19.06
N THR A 227 3.30 -58.82 18.36
CA THR A 227 2.32 -59.68 19.04
C THR A 227 3.01 -60.99 19.39
N VAL A 228 3.68 -61.04 20.54
CA VAL A 228 3.95 -62.32 21.23
C VAL A 228 2.92 -62.45 22.34
N SER A 229 2.01 -63.41 22.16
CA SER A 229 1.06 -63.85 23.16
C SER A 229 1.79 -64.40 24.39
N VAL A 230 1.80 -63.63 25.48
CA VAL A 230 2.12 -64.12 26.83
C VAL A 230 0.95 -63.77 27.75
N THR A 231 0.23 -64.82 28.15
CA THR A 231 -0.73 -64.82 29.25
C THR A 231 0.02 -64.65 30.58
N SER A 232 -0.29 -63.65 31.40
CA SER A 232 -0.19 -63.75 32.88
C SER A 232 -0.82 -62.54 33.59
N ASN A 233 -1.18 -62.78 34.86
CA ASN A 233 -2.20 -62.13 35.67
C ASN A 233 -1.83 -60.78 36.30
N GLN A 234 -2.90 -60.02 36.61
CA GLN A 234 -3.12 -59.11 37.76
C GLN A 234 -2.07 -58.04 38.13
N SER A 235 -2.53 -56.78 38.19
CA SER A 235 -2.77 -56.02 39.44
C SER A 235 -2.60 -54.51 39.23
N GLY A 236 -3.53 -53.71 39.77
CA GLY A 236 -3.20 -52.37 40.29
C GLY A 236 -3.69 -51.14 39.53
N THR A 237 -4.81 -50.60 40.04
CA THR A 237 -5.10 -49.15 40.24
C THR A 237 -5.14 -48.20 39.04
N THR A 238 -6.36 -47.89 38.60
CA THR A 238 -6.72 -46.71 37.79
C THR A 238 -6.91 -45.48 38.69
N GLU A 239 -6.03 -44.48 38.59
CA GLU A 239 -6.33 -43.11 39.05
C GLU A 239 -6.90 -42.29 37.89
N ASN A 240 -8.14 -41.86 38.09
CA ASN A 240 -8.84 -40.87 37.30
C ASN A 240 -8.23 -39.47 37.56
N TRP A 241 -7.82 -38.76 36.51
CA TRP A 241 -7.82 -37.30 36.52
C TRP A 241 -8.69 -36.79 35.37
N TYR A 242 -9.87 -36.31 35.76
CA TYR A 242 -10.80 -35.53 34.95
C TYR A 242 -10.14 -34.21 34.56
N SER A 243 -10.10 -33.91 33.26
CA SER A 243 -9.92 -32.54 32.76
C SER A 243 -11.27 -32.03 32.25
N GLN A 244 -11.82 -31.04 32.94
CA GLN A 244 -13.02 -30.32 32.52
C GLN A 244 -12.76 -29.49 31.25
N PRO A 245 -13.74 -29.31 30.35
CA PRO A 245 -13.62 -28.41 29.22
C PRO A 245 -13.83 -26.95 29.68
N LEU A 246 -12.80 -26.11 29.50
CA LEU A 246 -12.96 -24.66 29.54
C LEU A 246 -13.61 -24.22 28.22
N VAL A 247 -14.92 -24.01 28.28
CA VAL A 247 -15.68 -23.31 27.24
C VAL A 247 -15.33 -21.82 27.37
N LEU A 248 -14.52 -21.29 26.44
CA LEU A 248 -14.46 -19.85 26.23
C LEU A 248 -15.09 -19.54 24.87
N SER A 249 -16.28 -18.98 24.98
CA SER A 249 -17.19 -18.55 23.93
C SER A 249 -16.51 -17.72 22.86
N GLY A 250 -16.75 -18.10 21.60
CA GLY A 250 -16.49 -17.26 20.45
C GLY A 250 -17.34 -16.00 20.48
N ALA A 251 -16.67 -14.85 20.47
CA ALA A 251 -17.22 -13.58 20.04
C ALA A 251 -16.02 -12.73 19.60
N GLY A 252 -15.81 -12.59 18.29
CA GLY A 252 -14.74 -11.75 17.77
C GLY A 252 -14.24 -12.01 16.36
N ILE A 253 -14.97 -12.74 15.50
CA ILE A 253 -14.64 -12.83 14.07
C ILE A 253 -15.80 -12.24 13.27
N ALA A 254 -15.89 -10.92 13.23
CA ALA A 254 -16.74 -10.19 12.29
C ALA A 254 -16.33 -8.71 12.23
N ALA A 255 -15.18 -8.39 11.63
CA ALA A 255 -14.91 -7.14 10.91
C ALA A 255 -13.43 -7.03 10.53
N ALA A 256 -13.07 -7.46 9.31
CA ALA A 256 -11.98 -6.88 8.49
C ALA A 256 -11.71 -7.73 7.23
N LEU A 257 -12.74 -8.02 6.42
CA LEU A 257 -12.56 -8.61 5.07
C LEU A 257 -13.31 -7.79 4.01
N ALA A 258 -13.15 -6.47 4.06
CA ALA A 258 -13.71 -5.57 3.05
C ALA A 258 -12.71 -4.48 2.66
N ALA A 259 -11.60 -4.86 2.02
CA ALA A 259 -10.77 -3.95 1.22
C ALA A 259 -9.81 -4.71 0.29
N ILE A 260 -10.29 -5.64 -0.54
CA ILE A 260 -9.58 -6.05 -1.75
C ILE A 260 -10.49 -5.71 -2.93
N GLY A 261 -10.47 -4.42 -3.28
CA GLY A 261 -11.07 -3.92 -4.50
C GLY A 261 -10.15 -4.25 -5.68
N THR A 262 -10.57 -5.24 -6.46
CA THR A 262 -10.08 -5.60 -7.79
C THR A 262 -9.78 -4.36 -8.66
N ILE A 263 -8.53 -4.16 -9.03
CA ILE A 263 -8.14 -3.26 -10.13
C ILE A 263 -8.59 -3.93 -11.42
N SER A 264 -9.72 -3.47 -11.96
CA SER A 264 -10.16 -3.84 -13.30
C SER A 264 -9.39 -3.00 -14.32
N VAL A 265 -8.57 -3.67 -15.12
CA VAL A 265 -7.89 -3.10 -16.29
C VAL A 265 -8.95 -2.70 -17.32
N VAL A 266 -9.25 -1.40 -17.41
CA VAL A 266 -10.06 -0.85 -18.50
C VAL A 266 -9.15 -0.55 -19.69
N ARG A 267 -9.12 -1.48 -20.64
CA ARG A 267 -8.50 -1.29 -21.96
C ARG A 267 -9.45 -0.44 -22.82
N ARG A 268 -9.22 0.87 -22.92
CA ARG A 268 -9.99 1.74 -23.84
C ARG A 268 -9.55 1.48 -25.28
N LYS A 269 -10.51 1.13 -26.14
CA LYS A 269 -10.35 1.08 -27.60
C LYS A 269 -10.17 2.50 -28.16
N ARG A 270 -9.23 2.63 -29.10
CA ARG A 270 -9.04 3.80 -29.98
C ARG A 270 -10.33 4.09 -30.76
N PRO A 271 -10.80 5.34 -30.85
CA PRO A 271 -11.75 5.72 -31.88
C PRO A 271 -11.00 5.92 -33.21
N THR A 272 -11.42 5.19 -34.23
CA THR A 272 -11.17 5.54 -35.63
C THR A 272 -12.18 6.59 -36.05
N HIS A 273 -11.70 7.76 -36.46
CA HIS A 273 -12.27 8.57 -37.53
C HIS A 273 -11.13 9.33 -38.20
#